data_AF-A0A932W006-F1
#
_entry.id   AF-A0A932W006-F1
#
_cell.length_a   1.000
_cell.length_b   1.000
_cell.length_c   1.000
_cell.angle_alpha   90.00
_cell.angle_beta   90.00
_cell.angle_gamma   90.00
#
_symmetry.space_group_name_H-M   'P 1'
#
loop_
_entity.id
_entity.type
_entity.pdbx_description
1 polymer ?
#
loop_
_entity_poly.entity_id
_entity_poly.type
_entity_poly.pdbx_seq_one_letter_code
_entity_poly.pdbx_strand_id
1 'polypeptide(L)'
;MKGKTYFIRHSERDWQVLLNLWEAWRLLRRERPRLILSTGAGPIVPFAMVGKVLGIPTIFIETIARVSAPSLAGKIMYRLADHFFYQWGPLKKYFPKGMCAGTLL
;
A
#
# COMPACT_ATOMS: atom_id res chain seq x y z
N MET A 1 -19.64 8.38 4.25
CA MET A 1 -18.32 8.05 4.81
C MET A 1 -18.12 8.85 6.09
N LYS A 2 -17.75 8.23 7.21
CA LYS A 2 -17.50 8.96 8.46
C LYS A 2 -16.03 9.41 8.49
N GLY A 3 -15.76 10.71 8.65
CA GLY A 3 -14.41 11.29 8.71
C GLY A 3 -13.92 11.94 7.41
N LYS A 4 -12.69 12.46 7.45
CA LYS A 4 -12.04 13.09 6.28
C LYS A 4 -11.83 12.06 5.18
N THR A 5 -12.44 12.31 4.02
CA THR A 5 -12.34 11.45 2.84
C THR A 5 -11.79 12.27 1.69
N TYR A 6 -10.84 11.68 0.96
CA TYR A 6 -10.28 12.27 -0.24
C TYR A 6 -10.44 11.31 -1.40
N PHE A 7 -10.84 11.84 -2.55
CA PHE A 7 -10.85 11.12 -3.81
C PHE A 7 -9.58 11.50 -4.57
N ILE A 8 -8.90 10.48 -5.07
CA ILE A 8 -7.73 10.61 -5.94
C ILE A 8 -8.09 10.16 -7.33
N ARG A 9 -7.31 10.55 -8.32
CA ARG A 9 -7.53 10.11 -9.68
C ARG A 9 -7.35 8.60 -9.79
N HIS A 10 -8.30 7.93 -10.46
CA HIS A 10 -8.18 6.49 -10.73
C HIS A 10 -7.08 6.27 -11.75
N SER A 11 -6.11 5.44 -11.40
CA SER A 11 -4.96 5.11 -12.24
C SER A 11 -4.73 3.62 -12.22
N GLU A 12 -4.72 3.00 -13.40
CA GLU A 12 -4.46 1.59 -13.60
C GLU A 12 -3.25 1.39 -14.49
N ARG A 13 -2.06 1.66 -13.92
CA ARG A 13 -0.76 1.44 -14.57
C ARG A 13 -0.55 2.32 -15.81
N ASP A 14 -1.05 3.54 -15.73
CA ASP A 14 -0.92 4.56 -16.76
C ASP A 14 -0.11 5.77 -16.26
N TRP A 15 0.07 6.76 -17.13
CA TRP A 15 0.77 8.00 -16.81
C TRP A 15 0.13 8.77 -15.65
N GLN A 16 -1.13 8.47 -15.33
CA GLN A 16 -1.85 9.11 -14.22
C GLN A 16 -1.21 8.74 -12.87
N VAL A 17 -0.39 7.68 -12.76
CA VAL A 17 0.41 7.41 -11.56
C VAL A 17 1.27 8.62 -11.15
N LEU A 18 1.74 9.42 -12.12
CA LEU A 18 2.49 10.65 -11.84
C LEU A 18 1.60 11.72 -11.19
N LEU A 19 0.34 11.81 -11.60
CA LEU A 19 -0.65 12.68 -10.95
C LEU A 19 -0.94 12.19 -9.53
N ASN A 20 -1.09 10.88 -9.34
CA ASN A 20 -1.27 10.29 -8.01
C ASN A 20 -0.06 10.55 -7.09
N LEU A 21 1.16 10.66 -7.63
CA LEU A 21 2.35 11.05 -6.87
C LEU A 21 2.25 12.48 -6.34
N TRP A 22 1.78 13.41 -7.17
CA TRP A 22 1.54 14.79 -6.77
C TRP A 22 0.37 14.91 -5.77
N GLU A 23 -0.72 14.17 -6.00
CA GLU A 23 -1.84 14.10 -5.07
C GLU A 23 -1.41 13.55 -3.71
N ALA A 24 -0.61 12.47 -3.70
CA ALA A 24 -0.02 11.90 -2.49
C ALA A 24 0.84 12.91 -1.75
N TRP A 25 1.73 13.63 -2.45
CA TRP A 25 2.57 14.67 -1.88
C TRP A 25 1.76 15.76 -1.18
N ARG A 26 0.76 16.30 -1.88
CA ARG A 26 -0.11 17.36 -1.36
C ARG A 26 -0.92 16.88 -0.15
N LEU A 27 -1.50 15.68 -0.23
CA LEU A 27 -2.35 15.13 0.82
C LEU A 27 -1.55 14.78 2.08
N LEU A 28 -0.44 14.06 1.94
CA LEU A 28 0.37 13.62 3.08
C LEU A 28 1.03 14.80 3.80
N ARG A 29 1.45 15.86 3.09
CA ARG A 29 1.94 17.09 3.73
C ARG A 29 0.86 17.87 4.46
N ARG A 30 -0.38 17.85 3.96
CA ARG A 30 -1.52 18.56 4.54
C ARG A 30 -2.04 17.85 5.79
N GLU A 31 -2.25 16.54 5.70
CA GLU A 31 -2.86 15.76 6.79
C GLU A 31 -1.83 15.29 7.83
N ARG A 32 -0.55 15.16 7.44
CA ARG A 32 0.55 14.67 8.29
C ARG A 32 0.17 13.43 9.12
N PRO A 33 -0.29 12.35 8.47
CA PRO A 33 -0.69 11.15 9.19
C PRO A 33 0.51 10.54 9.90
N ARG A 34 0.26 9.87 11.03
CA ARG A 34 1.29 9.11 11.77
C ARG A 34 1.62 7.77 11.14
N LEU A 35 0.74 7.25 10.27
CA LEU A 35 0.82 5.93 9.66
C LEU A 35 -0.02 5.91 8.38
N ILE A 36 0.48 5.23 7.35
CA ILE A 36 -0.31 4.86 6.16
C ILE A 36 -0.67 3.38 6.31
N LEU A 37 -1.96 3.04 6.34
CA LEU A 37 -2.44 1.67 6.29
C LEU A 37 -3.16 1.45 4.96
N SER A 38 -2.80 0.40 4.22
CA SER A 38 -3.48 0.08 2.98
C SER A 38 -3.58 -1.41 2.71
N THR A 39 -4.72 -1.78 2.13
CA THR A 39 -5.05 -3.10 1.60
C THR A 39 -5.22 -3.05 0.07
N GLY A 40 -4.98 -1.87 -0.53
CA GLY A 40 -5.32 -1.53 -1.91
C GLY A 40 -4.26 -1.93 -2.94
N ALA A 41 -4.54 -1.64 -4.22
CA ALA A 41 -3.70 -2.06 -5.35
C ALA A 41 -2.75 -0.95 -5.84
N GLY A 42 -2.99 -0.36 -7.02
CA GLY A 42 -2.07 0.56 -7.67
C GLY A 42 -1.76 1.84 -6.87
N PRO A 43 -2.79 2.58 -6.39
CA PRO A 43 -2.57 3.90 -5.80
C PRO A 43 -1.74 3.92 -4.52
N ILE A 44 -1.61 2.81 -3.79
CA ILE A 44 -0.76 2.78 -2.59
C ILE A 44 0.72 2.98 -2.92
N VAL A 45 1.17 2.59 -4.12
CA VAL A 45 2.59 2.70 -4.50
C VAL A 45 3.09 4.15 -4.46
N PRO A 46 2.48 5.14 -5.15
CA PRO A 46 2.90 6.54 -5.04
C PRO A 46 2.74 7.10 -3.61
N PHE A 47 1.69 6.70 -2.89
CA PHE A 47 1.50 7.14 -1.50
C PHE A 47 2.59 6.65 -0.56
N ALA A 48 3.00 5.40 -0.69
CA ALA A 48 4.05 4.82 0.12
C ALA A 48 5.44 5.38 -0.26
N MET A 49 5.69 5.68 -1.54
CA MET A 49 6.92 6.36 -1.97
C MET A 49 7.03 7.74 -1.33
N VAL A 50 5.95 8.54 -1.41
CA VAL A 50 5.90 9.85 -0.77
C VAL A 50 5.97 9.72 0.75
N GLY A 51 5.25 8.77 1.34
CA GLY A 51 5.26 8.50 2.78
C GLY A 51 6.69 8.26 3.27
N LYS A 52 7.46 7.42 2.55
CA LYS A 52 8.86 7.14 2.85
C LYS A 52 9.74 8.39 2.82
N VAL A 53 9.55 9.26 1.82
CA VAL A 53 10.27 10.56 1.73
C VAL A 53 9.90 11.49 2.88
N LEU A 54 8.65 11.45 3.35
CA LEU A 54 8.15 12.27 4.46
C LEU A 54 8.37 11.62 5.84
N GLY A 55 9.00 10.45 5.92
CA GLY A 55 9.21 9.72 7.18
C GLY A 55 7.93 9.14 7.80
N ILE A 56 6.89 8.92 6.99
CA ILE A 56 5.61 8.36 7.44
C ILE A 56 5.66 6.84 7.25
N PRO A 57 5.58 6.05 8.34
CA PRO A 57 5.60 4.60 8.23
C PRO A 57 4.38 4.08 7.49
N THR A 58 4.58 3.02 6.71
CA THR A 58 3.56 2.39 5.88
C THR A 58 3.38 0.92 6.25
N ILE A 59 2.14 0.56 6.55
CA ILE A 59 1.67 -0.83 6.70
C ILE A 59 0.90 -1.22 5.45
N PHE A 60 1.30 -2.35 4.85
CA PHE A 60 0.60 -2.95 3.74
C PHE A 60 0.10 -4.34 4.10
N ILE A 61 -1.16 -4.61 3.76
CA ILE A 61 -1.79 -5.92 3.91
C ILE A 61 -2.13 -6.43 2.50
N GLU A 62 -1.52 -7.55 2.10
CA GLU A 62 -1.83 -8.21 0.83
C GLU A 62 -3.29 -8.69 0.82
N THR A 63 -3.91 -8.56 -0.35
CA THR A 63 -5.33 -8.88 -0.52
C THR A 63 -5.62 -10.35 -0.22
N ILE A 64 -6.77 -10.61 0.41
CA ILE A 64 -7.23 -11.97 0.73
C ILE A 64 -7.43 -12.82 -0.53
N ALA A 65 -7.63 -12.22 -1.69
CA ALA A 65 -7.80 -12.95 -2.96
C ALA A 65 -6.52 -13.66 -3.44
N ARG A 66 -5.34 -13.36 -2.87
CA ARG A 66 -4.05 -13.92 -3.32
C ARG A 66 -3.62 -15.10 -2.45
N VAL A 67 -4.06 -16.30 -2.80
CA VAL A 67 -3.75 -17.52 -2.02
C VAL A 67 -2.38 -18.11 -2.38
N SER A 68 -2.14 -18.32 -3.68
CA SER A 68 -0.98 -19.12 -4.15
C SER A 68 0.10 -18.29 -4.82
N ALA A 69 -0.20 -17.06 -5.23
CA ALA A 69 0.71 -16.17 -5.92
C ALA A 69 0.45 -14.70 -5.53
N PRO A 70 1.51 -13.88 -5.39
CA PRO A 70 1.40 -12.50 -4.92
C PRO A 70 0.81 -11.56 -5.98
N SER A 71 0.21 -10.46 -5.54
CA SER A 71 -0.22 -9.40 -6.46
C SER A 71 0.98 -8.58 -6.95
N LEU A 72 0.83 -7.85 -8.07
CA LEU A 72 1.87 -6.93 -8.52
C LEU A 72 2.11 -5.81 -7.48
N ALA A 73 1.03 -5.27 -6.91
CA ALA A 73 1.11 -4.28 -5.85
C ALA A 73 1.83 -4.86 -4.63
N GLY A 74 1.51 -6.08 -4.21
CA GLY A 74 2.19 -6.77 -3.11
C GLY A 74 3.67 -6.98 -3.35
N LYS A 75 4.09 -7.37 -4.56
CA LYS A 75 5.52 -7.48 -4.91
C LYS A 75 6.27 -6.15 -4.76
N ILE A 76 5.63 -5.03 -5.15
CA ILE A 76 6.21 -3.69 -5.04
C ILE A 76 6.22 -3.26 -3.58
N MET A 77 5.08 -3.36 -2.91
CA MET A 77 4.89 -2.95 -1.51
C MET A 77 5.73 -3.77 -0.54
N TYR A 78 6.07 -5.01 -0.87
CA TYR A 78 6.99 -5.82 -0.07
C TYR A 78 8.40 -5.18 0.06
N ARG A 79 8.80 -4.36 -0.89
CA ARG A 79 10.06 -3.59 -0.82
C ARG A 79 9.89 -2.19 -0.25
N LEU A 80 8.67 -1.66 -0.33
CA LEU A 80 8.40 -0.25 -0.05
C LEU A 80 7.84 -0.02 1.36
N ALA A 81 6.91 -0.88 1.80
CA ALA A 81 6.28 -0.82 3.11
C ALA A 81 7.28 -1.13 4.23
N ASP A 82 7.07 -0.50 5.37
CA ASP A 82 7.83 -0.75 6.59
C ASP A 82 7.34 -2.02 7.29
N HIS A 83 6.04 -2.29 7.21
CA HIS A 83 5.44 -3.55 7.66
C HIS A 83 4.57 -4.16 6.57
N PHE A 84 4.80 -5.43 6.29
CA PHE A 84 4.11 -6.18 5.24
C PHE A 84 3.43 -7.41 5.82
N PHE A 85 2.11 -7.50 5.64
CA PHE A 85 1.30 -8.61 6.10
C PHE A 85 0.70 -9.36 4.91
N TYR A 86 0.59 -10.67 5.04
CA TYR A 86 -0.12 -11.54 4.12
C TYR A 86 -0.96 -12.56 4.88
N GLN A 87 -1.96 -13.14 4.21
CA GLN A 87 -3.00 -13.92 4.89
C GLN A 87 -2.82 -15.44 4.72
N TRP A 88 -2.17 -15.87 3.64
CA TRP A 88 -2.08 -17.28 3.28
C TRP A 88 -0.66 -17.82 3.42
N GLY A 89 -0.53 -18.97 4.10
CA GLY A 89 0.74 -19.68 4.29
C GLY A 89 1.58 -19.88 3.01
N PRO A 90 0.98 -20.28 1.87
CA PRO A 90 1.72 -20.46 0.61
C PRO A 90 2.44 -19.21 0.10
N LEU A 91 2.03 -18.00 0.52
CA LEU A 91 2.71 -16.77 0.13
C LEU A 91 4.07 -16.57 0.82
N LYS A 92 4.38 -17.33 1.88
CA LYS A 92 5.66 -17.25 2.61
C LYS A 92 6.87 -17.42 1.68
N LYS A 93 6.76 -18.24 0.63
CA LYS A 93 7.84 -18.43 -0.36
C LYS A 93 8.15 -17.16 -1.17
N TYR A 94 7.19 -16.25 -1.32
CA TYR A 94 7.38 -14.97 -2.00
C TYR A 94 7.74 -13.84 -1.04
N PHE A 95 7.25 -13.92 0.20
CA PHE A 95 7.39 -12.87 1.20
C PHE A 95 8.05 -13.40 2.49
N PRO A 96 9.30 -13.90 2.44
CA PRO A 96 9.94 -14.53 3.60
C PRO A 96 10.13 -13.61 4.80
N LYS A 97 10.21 -12.28 4.59
CA LYS A 97 10.30 -11.26 5.64
C LYS A 97 8.94 -10.68 6.05
N GLY A 98 7.87 -11.05 5.34
CA GLY A 98 6.52 -10.61 5.66
C GLY A 98 5.93 -11.41 6.82
N MET A 99 4.88 -10.88 7.45
CA MET A 99 4.18 -11.57 8.52
C MET A 99 2.91 -12.23 8.00
N CYS A 100 2.77 -13.55 8.22
CA CYS A 100 1.51 -14.26 8.00
C CYS A 100 0.57 -13.98 9.17
N ALA A 101 -0.47 -13.18 8.96
CA ALA A 101 -1.41 -12.79 10.01
C ALA A 101 -2.76 -13.53 9.96
N GLY A 102 -2.93 -14.46 9.03
CA GLY A 102 -4.21 -15.12 8.80
C GLY A 102 -5.25 -14.15 8.25
N THR A 103 -6.53 -14.40 8.53
CA THR A 103 -7.65 -13.60 8.01
C THR A 103 -7.73 -12.25 8.73
N LEU A 104 -7.37 -11.18 8.03
CA LEU A 104 -7.42 -9.79 8.52
C LEU A 104 -8.52 -8.94 7.85
N LEU A 105 -9.02 -9.37 6.69
CA LEU A 105 -9.95 -8.63 5.83
C LEU A 105 -11.19 -9.46 5.48
#